data_AF-A0A534QPX0-F1
#
_entry.id   AF-A0A534QPX0-F1
#
_cell.length_a   1.000
_cell.length_b   1.000
_cell.length_c   1.000
_cell.angle_alpha   90.00
_cell.angle_beta   90.00
_cell.angle_gamma   90.00
#
_symmetry.space_group_name_H-M   'P 1'
#
loop_
_entity.id
_entity.type
_entity.pdbx_description
1 polymer ?
#
loop_
_entity_poly.entity_id
_entity_poly.type
_entity_poly.pdbx_seq_one_letter_code
_entity_poly.pdbx_strand_id
1 'polypeptide(L)'
;DAGSGDSVIVVSGLAPAPEGRTYELWALRGDRPPEPAGLFAVGPEGSLARRSARVERPGEVTAFAVSIEPAAGSPAPTGPIVLVGTVAG
;
A
#
# COMPACT_ATOMS: atom_id res chain seq x y z
N ASP A 1 13.62 -6.29 1.03
CA ASP A 1 14.69 -6.77 1.92
C ASP A 1 14.18 -6.72 3.35
N ALA A 2 14.06 -7.88 3.98
CA ALA A 2 13.58 -8.01 5.36
C ALA A 2 14.53 -7.36 6.38
N GLY A 3 15.79 -7.11 6.01
CA GLY A 3 16.75 -6.38 6.84
C GLY A 3 16.62 -4.85 6.75
N SER A 4 16.40 -4.30 5.55
CA SER A 4 16.32 -2.85 5.34
C SER A 4 14.90 -2.28 5.40
N GLY A 5 13.88 -3.10 5.14
CA GLY A 5 12.51 -2.65 4.94
C GLY A 5 12.24 -2.02 3.58
N ASP A 6 13.21 -2.05 2.67
CA ASP A 6 13.00 -1.67 1.28
C ASP A 6 12.19 -2.74 0.57
N SER A 7 11.06 -2.37 -0.01
CA SER A 7 10.28 -3.27 -0.86
C SER A 7 9.92 -2.59 -2.18
N VAL A 8 9.77 -3.37 -3.24
CA VAL A 8 9.17 -2.90 -4.49
C VAL A 8 7.80 -3.52 -4.56
N ILE A 9 6.79 -2.67 -4.71
CA ILE A 9 5.42 -3.10 -4.95
C ILE A 9 5.15 -2.93 -6.44
N VAL A 10 4.61 -3.99 -7.03
CA VAL A 10 4.08 -4.00 -8.39
C VAL A 10 2.58 -4.15 -8.28
N VAL A 11 1.86 -3.15 -8.78
CA VAL A 11 0.40 -3.15 -8.84
C VAL A 11 -0.02 -3.09 -10.30
N SER A 12 -1.04 -3.87 -10.67
CA SER A 12 -1.65 -3.86 -11.99
C SER A 12 -3.17 -4.02 -11.89
N GLY A 13 -3.88 -3.51 -12.90
CA GLY A 13 -5.33 -3.64 -12.99
C GLY A 13 -6.12 -2.63 -12.13
N LEU A 14 -5.48 -1.59 -11.60
CA LEU A 14 -6.18 -0.51 -10.91
C LEU A 14 -6.60 0.57 -11.91
N ALA A 15 -7.83 1.06 -11.79
CA ALA A 15 -8.25 2.28 -12.47
C ALA A 15 -7.56 3.51 -11.83
N PRO A 16 -7.48 4.66 -12.51
CA PRO A 16 -7.09 5.91 -11.87
C PRO A 16 -7.99 6.21 -10.66
N ALA A 17 -7.39 6.72 -9.57
CA ALA A 17 -8.16 7.13 -8.41
C ALA A 17 -9.08 8.32 -8.77
N PRO A 18 -10.27 8.44 -8.15
CA PRO A 18 -11.15 9.60 -8.35
C PRO A 18 -10.47 10.94 -8.01
N GLU A 19 -11.02 12.05 -8.50
CA GLU A 19 -10.54 13.38 -8.18
C GLU A 19 -10.50 13.62 -6.65
N GLY A 20 -9.41 14.22 -6.17
CA GLY A 20 -9.17 14.46 -4.74
C GLY A 20 -8.82 13.20 -3.93
N ARG A 21 -8.63 12.04 -4.58
CA ARG A 21 -8.26 10.77 -3.96
C ARG A 21 -6.91 10.25 -4.46
N THR A 22 -6.35 9.32 -3.70
CA THR A 22 -5.12 8.57 -4.04
C THR A 22 -5.31 7.10 -3.65
N TYR A 23 -4.39 6.25 -4.09
CA TYR A 23 -4.18 4.97 -3.43
C TYR A 23 -3.21 5.12 -2.27
N GLU A 24 -3.48 4.39 -1.18
CA GLU A 24 -2.57 4.23 -0.06
C GLU A 24 -2.25 2.76 0.14
N LEU A 25 -0.95 2.45 0.25
CA LEU A 25 -0.43 1.15 0.59
C LEU A 25 -0.34 1.04 2.11
N TRP A 26 -0.73 -0.11 2.65
CA TRP A 26 -0.69 -0.41 4.07
C TRP A 26 0.12 -1.67 4.33
N ALA A 27 1.01 -1.65 5.33
CA ALA A 27 1.67 -2.85 5.84
C ALA A 27 0.86 -3.47 6.98
N LEU A 28 0.58 -4.77 6.88
CA LEU A 28 -0.29 -5.52 7.80
C LEU A 28 0.51 -6.54 8.63
N ARG A 29 0.21 -6.61 9.94
CA ARG A 29 0.95 -7.45 10.90
C ARG A 29 0.01 -8.09 11.92
N GLY A 30 -0.68 -9.15 11.51
CA GLY A 30 -1.69 -9.80 12.36
C GLY A 30 -2.71 -8.78 12.87
N ASP A 31 -2.89 -8.71 14.19
CA ASP A 31 -3.90 -7.85 14.83
C ASP A 31 -3.43 -6.40 15.10
N ARG A 32 -2.22 -6.02 14.64
CA ARG A 32 -1.76 -4.64 14.78
C ARG A 32 -2.44 -3.70 13.78
N PRO A 33 -2.60 -2.40 14.13
CA PRO A 33 -3.10 -1.41 13.20
C PRO A 33 -2.31 -1.39 11.88
N PRO A 34 -2.99 -1.22 10.73
CA PRO A 34 -2.32 -1.01 9.45
C PRO A 34 -1.37 0.19 9.52
N GLU A 35 -0.14 0.01 9.05
CA GLU A 35 0.85 1.09 8.98
C GLU A 35 0.88 1.69 7.56
N PRO A 36 0.83 3.02 7.40
CA PRO A 36 1.05 3.67 6.12
C PRO A 36 2.39 3.26 5.50
N ALA A 37 2.34 2.66 4.31
CA ALA A 37 3.51 2.19 3.57
C ALA A 37 3.75 2.97 2.27
N GLY A 38 2.90 3.98 1.99
CA GLY A 38 3.13 4.99 0.96
C GLY A 38 1.90 5.30 0.12
N LEU A 39 1.86 6.53 -0.40
CA LEU A 39 0.82 6.99 -1.33
C LEU A 39 1.28 6.79 -2.78
N PHE A 40 0.33 6.47 -3.66
CA PHE A 40 0.59 6.39 -5.09
C PHE A 40 -0.65 6.66 -5.94
N ALA A 41 -0.40 7.15 -7.14
CA ALA A 41 -1.39 7.27 -8.20
C ALA A 41 -1.04 6.31 -9.33
N VAL A 42 -2.06 5.78 -10.01
CA VAL A 42 -1.89 5.01 -11.25
C VAL A 42 -2.37 5.87 -12.42
N GLY A 43 -1.59 5.84 -13.50
CA GLY A 43 -1.98 6.48 -14.76
C GLY A 43 -3.01 5.62 -15.53
N PRO A 44 -3.38 6.05 -16.75
CA PRO A 44 -4.32 5.33 -17.62
C PRO A 44 -3.93 3.87 -17.89
N GLU A 45 -2.63 3.57 -17.86
CA GLU A 45 -2.07 2.22 -18.05
C GLU A 45 -2.45 1.24 -16.92
N GLY A 46 -2.99 1.75 -15.81
CA GLY A 46 -3.50 0.97 -14.68
C GLY A 46 -2.47 0.11 -13.94
N SER A 47 -1.18 0.38 -14.15
CA SER A 47 -0.08 -0.33 -13.52
C SER A 47 1.00 0.61 -13.00
N LEU A 48 1.68 0.19 -11.94
CA LEU A 48 2.76 0.91 -11.30
C LEU A 48 3.75 -0.07 -10.65
N ALA A 49 5.04 0.17 -10.83
CA ALA A 49 6.10 -0.40 -10.00
C ALA A 49 6.78 0.73 -9.23
N ARG A 50 6.73 0.67 -7.89
CA ARG A 50 7.29 1.73 -7.02
C ARG A 50 7.91 1.12 -5.76
N ARG A 51 8.99 1.73 -5.29
CA ARG A 51 9.54 1.43 -3.96
C ARG A 51 8.56 1.91 -2.89
N SER A 52 8.19 1.03 -1.96
CA SER A 52 7.41 1.44 -0.79
C SER A 52 8.20 2.42 0.06
N ALA A 53 7.50 3.15 0.93
CA ALA A 53 8.16 3.74 2.08
C ALA A 53 8.78 2.64 2.96
N ARG A 54 9.79 3.00 3.75
CA ARG A 54 10.32 2.10 4.77
C ARG A 54 9.27 1.94 5.85
N VAL A 55 9.00 0.69 6.21
CA VAL A 55 8.03 0.32 7.25
C VAL A 55 8.73 -0.19 8.50
N GLU A 56 8.10 -0.05 9.65
CA GLU A 56 8.62 -0.58 10.92
C GLU A 56 8.65 -2.11 10.93
N ARG A 57 9.66 -2.73 11.54
CA ARG A 57 9.72 -4.21 11.71
C ARG A 57 9.33 -4.96 10.42
N PRO A 58 10.06 -4.74 9.31
CA PRO A 58 9.68 -5.28 8.00
C PRO A 58 9.59 -6.81 7.97
N GLY A 59 10.37 -7.52 8.79
CA GLY A 59 10.29 -8.98 8.93
C GLY A 59 9.01 -9.50 9.59
N GLU A 60 8.16 -8.62 10.14
CA GLU A 60 6.88 -8.99 10.75
C GLU A 60 5.68 -8.71 9.82
N VAL A 61 5.92 -8.16 8.63
CA VAL A 61 4.86 -7.88 7.65
C VAL A 61 4.36 -9.17 7.05
N THR A 62 3.06 -9.40 7.18
CA THR A 62 2.37 -10.62 6.70
C THR A 62 1.58 -10.40 5.42
N ALA A 63 1.16 -9.17 5.18
CA ALA A 63 0.43 -8.78 3.98
C ALA A 63 0.56 -7.27 3.74
N PHE A 64 0.22 -6.86 2.53
CA PHE A 64 -0.04 -5.49 2.17
C PHE A 64 -1.48 -5.33 1.70
N ALA A 65 -2.08 -4.17 1.99
CA ALA A 65 -3.37 -3.79 1.44
C ALA A 65 -3.28 -2.45 0.71
N VAL A 66 -4.24 -2.21 -0.19
CA VAL A 66 -4.40 -0.93 -0.89
C VAL A 66 -5.83 -0.44 -0.69
N SER A 67 -6.00 0.82 -0.28
CA SER A 67 -7.30 1.50 -0.25
C SER A 67 -7.32 2.76 -1.10
N ILE A 68 -8.53 3.26 -1.38
CA ILE A 68 -8.74 4.59 -1.98
C ILE A 68 -8.94 5.62 -0.86
N GLU A 69 -8.00 6.55 -0.71
CA GLU A 69 -7.94 7.49 0.42
C GLU A 69 -8.00 8.94 -0.04
N PRO A 70 -8.26 9.92 0.87
CA PRO A 70 -8.02 11.33 0.58
C PRO A 70 -6.60 11.56 0.04
N ALA A 71 -6.40 12.58 -0.81
CA ALA A 71 -5.11 12.84 -1.46
C ALA A 71 -3.92 12.96 -0.49
N ALA A 72 -4.14 13.37 0.76
CA ALA A 72 -3.11 13.47 1.80
C ALA A 72 -2.80 12.14 2.52
N GLY A 73 -3.49 11.05 2.17
CA GLY A 73 -3.47 9.78 2.91
C GLY A 73 -4.35 9.82 4.15
N SER A 74 -4.19 8.82 5.02
CA SER A 74 -4.91 8.72 6.29
C SER A 74 -4.07 8.05 7.38
N PRO A 75 -4.38 8.28 8.67
CA PRO A 75 -3.70 7.58 9.77
C PRO A 75 -4.12 6.11 9.91
N ALA A 76 -5.28 5.74 9.35
CA ALA A 76 -5.81 4.38 9.22
C ALA A 76 -6.70 4.32 7.96
N PRO A 77 -6.98 3.14 7.39
CA PRO A 77 -7.83 3.05 6.21
C PRO A 77 -9.21 3.70 6.43
N THR A 78 -9.60 4.64 5.57
CA THR A 78 -10.91 5.30 5.63
C THR A 78 -11.79 4.96 4.44
N GLY A 79 -11.19 4.51 3.33
CA GLY A 79 -11.89 4.13 2.12
C GLY A 79 -11.96 2.62 1.90
N PRO A 80 -12.54 2.21 0.75
CA PRO A 80 -12.61 0.80 0.38
C PRO A 80 -11.22 0.23 0.16
N ILE A 81 -10.99 -0.96 0.70
CA ILE A 81 -9.82 -1.80 0.38
C ILE A 81 -10.08 -2.45 -0.98
N VAL A 82 -9.19 -2.21 -1.94
CA VAL A 82 -9.33 -2.67 -3.34
C VAL A 82 -8.38 -3.80 -3.69
N LEU A 83 -7.30 -3.97 -2.93
CA LEU A 83 -6.34 -5.06 -3.10
C LEU A 83 -5.80 -5.51 -1.74
N VAL A 84 -5.55 -6.81 -1.61
CA VAL A 84 -4.78 -7.40 -0.52
C VAL A 84 -3.84 -8.44 -1.12
N GLY A 85 -2.57 -8.40 -0.73
CA GLY A 85 -1.56 -9.38 -1.14
C GLY A 85 -0.77 -9.87 0.07
N THR A 86 -0.63 -11.19 0.22
CA THR A 86 0.15 -11.79 1.30
C THR A 86 1.63 -11.82 0.96
N VAL A 87 2.49 -11.60 1.95
CA VAL A 87 3.92 -11.82 1.81
C VAL A 87 4.18 -13.32 1.92
N ALA A 88 4.78 -13.92 0.88
CA ALA A 88 5.25 -15.29 0.98
C ALA A 88 6.45 -15.34 1.93
N GLY A 89 6.39 -16.26 2.91
CA GLY A 89 7.47 -16.53 3.84
C GLY A 89 8.66 -17.20 3.18
#